data_AF-A0A5N1IMA6-F1
#
_entry.id   AF-A0A5N1IMA6-F1
#
_cell.length_a   1.000
_cell.length_b   1.000
_cell.length_c   1.000
_cell.angle_alpha   90.00
_cell.angle_beta   90.00
_cell.angle_gamma   90.00
#
_symmetry.space_group_name_H-M   'P 1'
#
loop_
_entity.id
_entity.type
_entity.pdbx_description
1 polymer ?
#
loop_
_entity_poly.entity_id
_entity_poly.type
_entity_poly.pdbx_seq_one_letter_code
_entity_poly.pdbx_strand_id
1 'polypeptide(L)'
;MVEFAKETLLEMTLSHLKTKIKMNQELRKVFELGLKPGDTIVTPKSEFNLVQHHALYIGSDDYGSHYITENIIGKGVSLTRLSSFFANRPKVTRINRLKATAYQRRRVVEMALSKVGKPYDLINYNCEHFVTEVTTNRPISKQVSATIGVVGLGLLFGFLIKN
;
A
#
# COMPACT_ATOMS: atom_id res chain seq x y z
N MET A 1 -2.26 44.32 -15.30
CA MET A 1 -2.61 43.93 -13.92
C MET A 1 -3.90 43.11 -13.84
N VAL A 2 -5.01 43.50 -14.49
CA VAL A 2 -6.28 42.74 -14.43
C VAL A 2 -6.20 41.34 -15.06
N GLU A 3 -5.49 41.18 -16.17
CA GLU A 3 -5.42 39.88 -16.86
C GLU A 3 -4.61 38.83 -16.07
N PHE A 4 -3.50 39.24 -15.46
CA PHE A 4 -2.72 38.39 -14.54
C PHE A 4 -3.54 37.90 -13.33
N ALA A 5 -4.43 38.76 -12.80
CA ALA A 5 -5.31 38.38 -11.69
C ALA A 5 -6.38 37.36 -12.11
N LYS A 6 -6.90 37.44 -13.34
CA LYS A 6 -7.86 36.45 -13.88
C LYS A 6 -7.21 35.11 -14.13
N GLU A 7 -6.00 35.09 -14.71
CA GLU A 7 -5.23 33.85 -14.91
C GLU A 7 -4.93 33.16 -13.57
N THR A 8 -4.51 33.94 -12.57
CA THR A 8 -4.27 33.41 -11.21
C THR A 8 -5.55 32.82 -10.60
N LEU A 9 -6.69 33.52 -10.72
CA LEU A 9 -7.97 33.04 -10.21
C LEU A 9 -8.43 31.75 -10.93
N LEU A 10 -8.21 31.67 -12.24
CA LEU A 10 -8.53 30.49 -13.05
C LEU A 10 -7.68 29.29 -12.61
N GLU A 11 -6.38 29.45 -12.45
CA GLU A 11 -5.48 28.39 -12.00
C GLU A 11 -5.83 27.89 -10.59
N MET A 12 -6.15 28.81 -9.66
CA MET A 12 -6.62 28.45 -8.32
C MET A 12 -7.94 27.66 -8.37
N THR A 13 -8.88 28.08 -9.22
CA THR A 13 -10.17 27.40 -9.40
C THR A 13 -10.00 26.00 -10.00
N LEU A 14 -9.16 25.87 -11.03
CA LEU A 14 -8.85 24.59 -11.66
C LEU A 14 -8.15 23.64 -10.69
N SER A 15 -7.21 24.14 -9.89
CA SER A 15 -6.54 23.36 -8.83
C SER A 15 -7.53 22.84 -7.78
N HIS A 16 -8.45 23.70 -7.33
CA HIS A 16 -9.50 23.30 -6.40
C HIS A 16 -10.43 22.22 -6.99
N LEU A 17 -10.87 22.39 -8.24
CA LEU A 17 -11.72 21.42 -8.93
C LEU A 17 -11.02 20.07 -9.12
N LYS A 18 -9.75 20.06 -9.55
CA LYS A 18 -8.93 18.83 -9.68
C LYS A 18 -8.84 18.09 -8.34
N THR A 19 -8.62 18.82 -7.25
CA THR A 19 -8.55 18.26 -5.90
C THR A 19 -9.88 17.61 -5.50
N LYS A 20 -11.00 18.31 -5.73
CA LYS A 20 -12.34 17.80 -5.42
C LYS A 20 -12.70 16.54 -6.21
N ILE A 21 -12.36 16.51 -7.50
CA ILE A 21 -12.55 15.32 -8.36
C ILE A 21 -11.73 14.14 -7.83
N LYS A 22 -10.46 14.36 -7.47
CA LYS A 22 -9.57 13.33 -6.94
C LYS A 22 -10.07 12.77 -5.59
N MET A 23 -10.54 13.63 -4.68
CA MET A 23 -11.16 13.20 -3.42
C MET A 23 -12.40 12.34 -3.65
N ASN A 24 -13.27 12.73 -4.59
CA ASN A 24 -14.46 11.95 -4.94
C ASN A 24 -14.09 10.56 -5.48
N GLN A 25 -12.98 10.43 -6.20
CA GLN A 25 -12.49 9.13 -6.68
C GLN A 25 -11.93 8.25 -5.54
N GLU A 26 -11.18 8.83 -4.60
CA GLU A 26 -10.70 8.10 -3.41
C GLU A 26 -11.86 7.55 -2.59
N LEU A 27 -12.82 8.43 -2.26
CA LEU A 27 -14.02 8.07 -1.51
C LEU A 27 -14.79 6.96 -2.22
N ARG A 28 -15.01 7.10 -3.54
CA ARG A 28 -15.66 6.06 -4.35
C ARG A 28 -14.95 4.71 -4.22
N LYS A 29 -13.62 4.68 -4.31
CA LYS A 29 -12.85 3.43 -4.15
C LYS A 29 -12.97 2.85 -2.76
N VAL A 30 -12.95 3.67 -1.71
CA VAL A 30 -13.15 3.23 -0.33
C VAL A 30 -14.54 2.61 -0.15
N PHE A 31 -15.59 3.23 -0.68
CA PHE A 31 -16.96 2.71 -0.61
C PHE A 31 -17.16 1.46 -1.48
N GLU A 32 -16.72 1.46 -2.74
CA GLU A 32 -16.79 0.33 -3.67
C GLU A 32 -16.12 -0.91 -3.09
N LEU A 33 -14.94 -0.73 -2.49
CA LEU A 33 -14.18 -1.80 -1.85
C LEU A 33 -14.59 -2.01 -0.39
N GLY A 34 -15.52 -1.23 0.16
CA GLY A 34 -15.95 -1.28 1.56
C GLY A 34 -14.80 -1.24 2.57
N LEU A 35 -13.73 -0.49 2.32
CA LEU A 35 -12.49 -0.54 3.10
C LEU A 35 -12.68 -0.04 4.54
N LYS A 36 -12.09 -0.75 5.50
CA LYS A 36 -12.02 -0.34 6.90
C LYS A 36 -10.54 -0.27 7.36
N PRO A 37 -10.16 0.68 8.23
CA PRO A 37 -8.79 0.78 8.73
C PRO A 37 -8.29 -0.55 9.29
N GLY A 38 -7.11 -0.99 8.86
CA GLY A 38 -6.52 -2.30 9.15
C GLY A 38 -6.82 -3.39 8.10
N ASP A 39 -7.69 -3.15 7.11
CA ASP A 39 -7.85 -4.08 5.99
C ASP A 39 -6.62 -4.01 5.06
N THR A 40 -6.23 -5.16 4.50
CA THR A 40 -5.13 -5.23 3.52
C THR A 40 -5.69 -5.21 2.10
N ILE A 41 -5.17 -4.31 1.27
CA ILE A 41 -5.38 -4.24 -0.16
C ILE A 41 -4.27 -5.04 -0.84
N VAL A 42 -4.65 -6.04 -1.63
CA VAL A 42 -3.72 -6.86 -2.40
C VAL A 42 -3.88 -6.51 -3.87
N THR A 43 -2.79 -6.09 -4.50
CA THR A 43 -2.73 -5.69 -5.91
C THR A 43 -1.59 -6.42 -6.61
N PRO A 44 -1.68 -6.69 -7.91
CA PRO A 44 -0.55 -7.27 -8.62
C PRO A 44 0.61 -6.28 -8.72
N LYS A 45 1.83 -6.76 -8.55
CA LYS A 45 3.06 -5.96 -8.66
C LYS A 45 3.50 -5.79 -10.12
N SER A 46 3.17 -6.75 -10.98
CA SER A 46 3.40 -6.75 -12.43
C SER A 46 2.15 -7.20 -13.18
N GLU A 47 2.06 -6.88 -14.47
CA GLU A 47 0.90 -7.23 -15.32
C GLU A 47 0.65 -8.73 -15.43
N PHE A 48 1.69 -9.55 -15.26
CA PHE A 48 1.61 -11.01 -15.23
C PHE A 48 1.05 -11.58 -13.91
N ASN A 49 0.70 -10.74 -12.92
CA ASN A 49 0.12 -11.10 -11.63
C ASN A 49 0.95 -12.09 -10.76
N LEU A 50 2.18 -12.43 -11.15
CA LEU A 50 3.01 -13.44 -10.48
C LEU A 50 3.50 -13.02 -9.10
N VAL A 51 3.64 -11.71 -8.87
CA VAL A 51 4.04 -11.15 -7.59
C VAL A 51 2.94 -10.24 -7.08
N GLN A 52 2.51 -10.45 -5.84
CA GLN A 52 1.48 -9.64 -5.20
C GLN A 52 2.14 -8.53 -4.37
N HIS A 53 1.49 -7.38 -4.30
CA HIS A 53 1.87 -6.25 -3.47
C HIS A 53 0.80 -6.02 -2.41
N HIS A 54 1.25 -5.88 -1.17
CA HIS A 54 0.40 -5.77 0.01
C HIS A 54 0.49 -4.37 0.60
N ALA A 55 -0.66 -3.72 0.73
CA ALA A 55 -0.80 -2.41 1.36
C ALA A 55 -1.87 -2.47 2.44
N LEU A 56 -1.62 -1.85 3.59
CA LEU A 56 -2.59 -1.75 4.68
C LEU A 56 -3.32 -0.41 4.60
N TYR A 57 -4.64 -0.42 4.53
CA TYR A 57 -5.44 0.81 4.60
C TYR A 57 -5.51 1.32 6.04
N ILE A 58 -5.18 2.60 6.26
CA ILE A 58 -5.08 3.16 7.62
C ILE A 58 -6.18 4.17 7.97
N GLY A 59 -7.04 4.54 7.00
CA GLY A 59 -8.13 5.49 7.20
C GLY A 59 -7.94 6.79 6.43
N SER A 60 -8.63 7.83 6.88
CA SER A 60 -8.52 9.19 6.38
C SER A 60 -7.95 10.13 7.44
N ASP A 61 -7.38 11.25 7.00
CA ASP A 61 -7.12 12.40 7.85
C ASP A 61 -8.38 13.25 8.09
N ASP A 62 -8.24 14.31 8.88
CA ASP A 62 -9.32 15.26 9.18
C ASP A 62 -9.80 16.05 7.95
N TYR A 63 -9.01 16.04 6.87
CA TYR A 63 -9.33 16.68 5.60
C TYR A 63 -10.01 15.71 4.61
N GLY A 64 -10.28 14.46 5.02
CA GLY A 64 -10.93 13.44 4.21
C GLY A 64 -10.01 12.78 3.18
N SER A 65 -8.69 12.96 3.28
CA SER A 65 -7.71 12.32 2.41
C SER A 65 -7.40 10.92 2.92
N HIS A 66 -7.45 9.92 2.04
CA HIS A 66 -7.27 8.53 2.44
C HIS A 66 -5.83 8.05 2.27
N TYR A 67 -5.38 7.20 3.19
CA TYR A 67 -3.99 6.72 3.24
C TYR A 67 -3.87 5.21 3.41
N ILE A 68 -2.74 4.70 2.91
CA ILE A 68 -2.24 3.36 3.15
C ILE A 68 -0.83 3.41 3.70
N THR A 69 -0.41 2.32 4.32
CA THR A 69 1.00 2.01 4.55
C THR A 69 1.41 0.81 3.72
N GLU A 70 2.56 0.89 3.07
CA GLU A 70 3.11 -0.18 2.24
C GLU A 70 4.63 -0.23 2.39
N ASN A 71 5.23 -1.40 2.20
CA ASN A 71 6.68 -1.55 2.24
C ASN A 71 7.22 -1.70 0.81
N ILE A 72 7.96 -0.70 0.35
CA ILE A 72 8.37 -0.55 -1.06
C ILE A 72 9.88 -0.77 -1.19
N ILE A 73 10.31 -1.51 -2.22
CA ILE A 73 11.73 -1.70 -2.55
C ILE A 73 12.41 -0.34 -2.73
N GLY A 74 13.56 -0.14 -2.10
CA GLY A 74 14.35 1.10 -2.19
C GLY A 74 13.81 2.28 -1.37
N LYS A 75 12.63 2.15 -0.75
CA LYS A 75 12.02 3.20 0.10
C LYS A 75 11.71 2.75 1.52
N GLY A 76 11.43 1.46 1.72
CA GLY A 76 10.96 0.93 3.00
C GLY A 76 9.47 1.18 3.24
N VAL A 77 9.05 1.02 4.50
CA VAL A 77 7.67 1.26 4.92
C VAL A 77 7.34 2.74 4.74
N SER A 78 6.31 3.02 3.96
CA SER A 78 5.94 4.36 3.52
C SER A 78 4.48 4.61 3.78
N LEU A 79 4.16 5.86 4.16
CA LEU A 79 2.82 6.39 4.11
C LEU A 79 2.54 6.89 2.69
N THR A 80 1.53 6.32 2.04
CA THR A 80 1.16 6.65 0.66
C THR A 80 -0.31 7.05 0.59
N ARG A 81 -0.62 8.10 -0.18
CA ARG A 81 -2.00 8.50 -0.43
C ARG A 81 -2.71 7.45 -1.28
N LEU A 82 -3.94 7.11 -0.91
CA LEU A 82 -4.72 6.04 -1.55
C LEU A 82 -4.94 6.31 -3.05
N SER A 83 -5.17 7.56 -3.46
CA SER A 83 -5.24 7.91 -4.89
C SER A 83 -3.94 7.66 -5.63
N SER A 84 -2.80 8.04 -5.06
CA SER A 84 -1.49 7.81 -5.70
C SER A 84 -1.18 6.32 -5.82
N PHE A 85 -1.62 5.52 -4.85
CA PHE A 85 -1.54 4.07 -4.90
C PHE A 85 -2.35 3.51 -6.08
N PHE A 86 -3.64 3.87 -6.18
CA PHE A 86 -4.52 3.35 -7.24
C PHE A 86 -4.23 3.92 -8.63
N ALA A 87 -3.66 5.12 -8.75
CA ALA A 87 -3.22 5.68 -10.02
C ALA A 87 -2.18 4.78 -10.70
N ASN A 88 -1.29 4.17 -9.92
CA ASN A 88 -0.27 3.26 -10.42
C ASN A 88 -0.69 1.78 -10.38
N ARG A 89 -1.79 1.46 -9.68
CA ARG A 89 -2.27 0.10 -9.44
C ARG A 89 -3.80 0.02 -9.54
N PRO A 90 -4.37 0.10 -10.75
CA PRO A 90 -5.83 0.17 -10.90
C PRO A 90 -6.55 -1.13 -10.54
N LYS A 91 -5.84 -2.27 -10.56
CA LYS A 91 -6.42 -3.60 -10.31
C LYS A 91 -6.23 -4.01 -8.85
N VAL A 92 -7.32 -4.41 -8.21
CA VAL A 92 -7.33 -5.07 -6.90
C VAL A 92 -7.53 -6.56 -7.12
N THR A 93 -6.61 -7.38 -6.61
CA THR A 93 -6.74 -8.84 -6.64
C THR A 93 -7.69 -9.31 -5.54
N ARG A 94 -7.53 -8.80 -4.32
CA ARG A 94 -8.44 -9.08 -3.19
C ARG A 94 -8.27 -8.07 -2.06
N ILE A 95 -9.25 -8.04 -1.17
CA ILE A 95 -9.17 -7.37 0.13
C ILE A 95 -9.12 -8.42 1.23
N ASN A 96 -8.05 -8.46 2.02
CA ASN A 96 -8.01 -9.27 3.23
C ASN A 96 -8.61 -8.45 4.38
N ARG A 97 -9.80 -8.85 4.82
CA ARG A 97 -10.54 -8.17 5.90
C ARG A 97 -9.95 -8.52 7.26
N LEU A 98 -9.67 -7.50 8.05
CA LEU A 98 -9.26 -7.70 9.44
C LEU A 98 -10.49 -8.02 10.31
N LYS A 99 -10.59 -9.25 10.80
CA LYS A 99 -11.66 -9.65 11.75
C LYS A 99 -11.29 -9.17 13.15
N ALA A 100 -11.58 -7.91 13.44
CA ALA A 100 -11.16 -7.25 14.68
C ALA A 100 -12.13 -6.14 15.10
N THR A 101 -12.13 -5.84 16.40
CA THR A 101 -12.89 -4.72 16.99
C THR A 101 -12.31 -3.37 16.55
N ALA A 102 -13.05 -2.28 16.78
CA ALA A 102 -12.57 -0.92 16.49
C ALA A 102 -11.26 -0.60 17.24
N TYR A 103 -11.15 -1.02 18.51
CA TYR A 103 -9.92 -0.86 19.30
C TYR A 103 -8.75 -1.61 18.67
N GLN A 104 -8.93 -2.89 18.31
CA GLN A 104 -7.88 -3.68 17.69
C GLN A 104 -7.45 -3.10 16.33
N ARG A 105 -8.40 -2.61 15.52
CA ARG A 105 -8.10 -1.91 14.25
C ARG A 105 -7.24 -0.68 14.48
N ARG A 106 -7.56 0.12 15.51
CA ARG A 106 -6.75 1.28 15.90
C ARG A 106 -5.32 0.86 16.27
N ARG A 107 -5.16 -0.21 17.05
CA ARG A 107 -3.83 -0.75 17.41
C ARG A 107 -3.02 -1.20 16.19
N VAL A 108 -3.65 -1.85 15.21
CA VAL A 108 -3.00 -2.24 13.96
C VAL A 108 -2.54 -1.02 13.17
N VAL A 109 -3.36 0.04 13.10
CA VAL A 109 -3.01 1.30 12.44
C VAL A 109 -1.85 2.01 13.16
N GLU A 110 -1.91 2.14 14.48
CA GLU A 110 -0.83 2.70 15.31
C GLU A 110 0.50 1.94 15.08
N MET A 111 0.43 0.61 15.06
CA MET A 111 1.59 -0.23 14.79
C MET A 111 2.13 -0.02 13.39
N ALA A 112 1.28 0.03 12.37
CA ALA A 112 1.70 0.29 10.99
C ALA A 112 2.39 1.64 10.82
N LEU A 113 1.84 2.70 11.46
CA LEU A 113 2.45 4.03 11.49
C LEU A 113 3.81 4.02 12.19
N SER A 114 3.96 3.26 13.29
CA SER A 114 5.25 3.12 14.01
C SER A 114 6.37 2.50 13.17
N LYS A 115 6.02 1.79 12.08
CA LYS A 115 6.98 1.15 11.18
C LYS A 115 7.42 2.04 10.03
N VAL A 116 6.78 3.19 9.80
CA VAL A 116 7.17 4.12 8.71
C VAL A 116 8.65 4.45 8.80
N GLY A 117 9.36 4.33 7.68
CA GLY A 117 10.82 4.48 7.59
C GLY A 117 11.61 3.19 7.80
N LYS A 118 11.01 2.09 8.27
CA LYS A 118 11.70 0.81 8.39
C LYS A 118 12.14 0.31 7.01
N PRO A 119 13.44 -0.04 6.81
CA PRO A 119 13.96 -0.39 5.49
C PRO A 119 13.36 -1.70 4.97
N TYR A 120 13.24 -1.76 3.65
CA TYR A 120 12.77 -2.95 2.94
C TYR A 120 13.89 -4.00 2.88
N ASP A 121 13.53 -5.27 3.10
CA ASP A 121 14.39 -6.42 2.82
C ASP A 121 13.56 -7.45 2.06
N LEU A 122 14.03 -7.85 0.87
CA LEU A 122 13.28 -8.78 -0.01
C LEU A 122 12.98 -10.12 0.68
N ILE A 123 13.92 -10.58 1.51
CA ILE A 123 13.93 -11.89 2.15
C ILE A 123 13.36 -11.79 3.57
N ASN A 124 13.75 -10.77 4.34
CA ASN A 124 13.42 -10.69 5.77
C ASN A 124 12.32 -9.69 6.09
N TYR A 125 12.02 -8.73 5.21
CA TYR A 125 11.13 -7.63 5.54
C TYR A 125 10.51 -6.96 4.30
N ASN A 126 9.69 -7.72 3.58
CA ASN A 126 9.01 -7.28 2.37
C ASN A 126 7.57 -6.79 2.70
N CYS A 127 6.75 -6.55 1.67
CA CYS A 127 5.37 -6.08 1.86
C CYS A 127 4.46 -7.07 2.61
N GLU A 128 4.61 -8.37 2.38
CA GLU A 128 3.83 -9.41 3.07
C GLU A 128 4.29 -9.54 4.52
N HIS A 129 5.60 -9.49 4.75
CA HIS A 129 6.15 -9.52 6.10
C HIS A 129 5.68 -8.32 6.93
N PHE A 130 5.69 -7.13 6.35
CA PHE A 130 5.19 -5.93 6.99
C PHE A 130 3.70 -6.07 7.40
N VAL A 131 2.82 -6.43 6.47
CA VAL A 131 1.38 -6.55 6.75
C VAL A 131 1.10 -7.64 7.79
N THR A 132 1.80 -8.76 7.73
CA THR A 132 1.65 -9.86 8.70
C THR A 132 2.10 -9.42 10.09
N GLU A 133 3.23 -8.73 10.22
CA GLU A 133 3.72 -8.23 11.51
C GLU A 133 2.66 -7.31 12.17
N VAL A 134 2.14 -6.33 11.43
CA VAL A 134 1.22 -5.32 11.99
C VAL A 134 -0.18 -5.84 12.27
N THR A 135 -0.66 -6.84 11.53
CA THR A 135 -2.02 -7.40 11.71
C THR A 135 -2.09 -8.52 12.75
N THR A 136 -1.00 -9.28 12.93
CA THR A 136 -0.97 -10.41 13.87
C THR A 136 -0.27 -10.08 15.20
N ASN A 137 0.44 -8.95 15.25
CA ASN A 137 1.31 -8.56 16.38
C ASN A 137 2.35 -9.65 16.74
N ARG A 138 2.74 -10.49 15.76
CA ARG A 138 3.79 -11.48 15.90
C ARG A 138 4.96 -11.12 14.98
N PRO A 139 6.20 -11.02 15.48
CA PRO A 139 7.36 -10.98 14.61
C PRO A 139 7.44 -12.31 13.86
N ILE A 140 7.64 -12.23 12.54
CA ILE A 140 7.69 -13.41 11.68
C ILE A 140 8.94 -14.21 12.04
N SER A 141 8.75 -15.49 12.36
CA SER A 141 9.85 -16.41 12.63
C SER A 141 10.72 -16.53 11.38
N LYS A 142 12.02 -16.25 11.53
CA LYS A 142 13.05 -16.23 10.46
C LYS A 142 13.17 -17.55 9.66
N GLN A 143 12.56 -18.63 10.14
CA GLN A 143 12.74 -19.98 9.58
C GLN A 143 12.04 -20.21 8.22
N VAL A 144 10.97 -19.49 7.88
CA VAL A 144 10.29 -19.68 6.58
C VAL A 144 11.08 -19.03 5.43
N SER A 145 11.88 -18.01 5.73
CA SER A 145 12.60 -17.23 4.73
C SER A 145 13.81 -17.97 4.12
N ALA A 146 14.48 -18.82 4.90
CA ALA A 146 15.62 -19.60 4.43
C ALA A 146 15.23 -20.65 3.36
N THR A 147 14.01 -21.18 3.39
CA THR A 147 13.58 -22.26 2.48
C THR A 147 13.22 -21.74 1.08
N ILE A 148 12.66 -20.52 0.95
CA ILE A 148 12.28 -19.97 -0.36
C ILE A 148 13.51 -19.51 -1.16
N GLY A 149 14.54 -18.98 -0.48
CA GLY A 149 15.79 -18.54 -1.12
C GLY A 149 16.57 -19.68 -1.81
N VAL A 150 16.58 -20.88 -1.23
CA VAL A 150 17.31 -22.03 -1.79
C VAL A 150 16.58 -22.65 -2.98
N VAL A 151 15.25 -22.71 -2.95
CA VAL A 151 14.46 -23.31 -4.05
C VAL A 151 14.43 -22.39 -5.28
N GLY A 152 14.32 -21.07 -5.10
CA GLY A 152 14.31 -20.12 -6.21
C GLY A 152 15.64 -20.01 -6.97
N LEU A 153 16.77 -20.05 -6.25
CA LEU A 153 18.11 -20.04 -6.87
C LEU A 153 18.43 -21.37 -7.56
N GLY A 154 18.02 -22.51 -6.99
CA GLY A 154 18.24 -23.82 -7.61
C GLY A 154 17.54 -23.98 -8.97
N LEU A 155 16.33 -23.43 -9.11
CA LEU A 155 15.59 -23.47 -10.39
C LEU A 155 16.18 -22.54 -11.46
N LEU A 156 16.74 -21.39 -11.07
CA LEU A 156 17.41 -20.46 -12.00
C LEU A 156 18.75 -21.01 -12.50
N PHE A 157 19.56 -21.62 -11.63
CA PHE A 157 20.83 -22.24 -12.03
C PHE A 157 20.64 -23.56 -12.77
N GLY A 158 19.63 -24.36 -12.42
CA GLY A 158 19.32 -25.60 -13.13
C GLY A 158 18.90 -25.40 -14.59
N PHE A 159 18.34 -24.23 -14.93
CA PHE A 159 17.97 -23.89 -16.31
C PHE A 159 19.16 -23.39 -17.14
N LEU A 160 20.16 -22.75 -16.50
CA LEU A 160 21.35 -22.21 -17.17
C LEU A 160 22.42 -23.27 -17.47
N ILE A 161 22.40 -24.42 -16.81
CA ILE A 161 23.37 -25.52 -17.03
C ILE A 161 22.90 -26.47 -18.16
N LYS A 162 21.66 -26.33 -18.64
CA LYS A 162 21.06 -27.25 -19.62
C LYS A 162 20.90 -26.69 -21.04
N ASN A 163 21.52 -25.55 -21.36
CA ASN A 163 21.61 -25.00 -22.72
C ASN A 163 23.06 -24.98 -23.20
#